data_AF-A0A1G2ZNA1-F1
#
_entry.id   AF-A0A1G2ZNA1-F1
#
_cell.length_a   1.000
_cell.length_b   1.000
_cell.length_c   1.000
_cell.angle_alpha   90.00
_cell.angle_beta   90.00
_cell.angle_gamma   90.00
#
_symmetry.space_group_name_H-M   'P 1'
#
loop_
_entity.id
_entity.type
_entity.pdbx_description
1 polymer ?
#
loop_
_entity_poly.entity_id
_entity_poly.type
_entity_poly.pdbx_seq_one_letter_code
_entity_poly.pdbx_strand_id
1 'polypeptide(L)'
;MAAFAFYPIYRARYALYRHYFTGKLIGPKDDNFIKLYQQGVYDILQRILYYPRMVLEHGLGNFFFYALFIAFFIIVLIIITILVRRLFRMSPSSAGFSKSDIPKTSIYKYEYQLIPYSIFLFQSIGVPLFLLTAYPVRSGNVGLLIAAPCIIAIFILFSQLWVRFNSSLGHKVLFFTKGVLVVALLSIGTLNQLKAYTTVSVSSHNRADYLEVARLYDKIIASSKEFAIKSPAISVNFLENYVLGCGEAITAYCYEHSGELFRVRQKLGSDVGGKPNEKDALNLMRESDFILWCIKEQPLESRNPLYCDPMSQGMANSPFSISIKQIQPVLIEFGKNNFLSKEVYKIFNREVILYVNKNIRYRPVIRSSSQSNDTYSARHILEESNVIWHSKSYPTYPQWVEFEYTSPVIINQLTMRCQPGGSRRAPLEFYFQGEDTGGRWVNLFAVSNASFSQGHEFKSWTVKNNTAFKRYRIYITKNAGAADFVTIAKVGFNYVINDSNK
;
A
#
# COMPACT_ATOMS: atom_id res chain seq x y z
N MET A 1 29.72 1.56 19.62
CA MET A 1 28.56 1.31 18.75
C MET A 1 28.90 1.21 17.26
N ALA A 2 29.82 2.00 16.70
CA ALA A 2 30.18 1.92 15.27
C ALA A 2 30.79 0.57 14.81
N ALA A 3 31.47 -0.17 15.70
CA ALA A 3 32.10 -1.45 15.38
C ALA A 3 31.10 -2.61 15.14
N PHE A 4 29.88 -2.54 15.70
CA PHE A 4 28.88 -3.59 15.54
C PHE A 4 28.13 -3.55 14.20
N ALA A 5 28.15 -2.40 13.48
CA ALA A 5 27.57 -2.29 12.14
C ALA A 5 28.50 -2.83 11.04
N PHE A 6 29.81 -2.84 11.27
CA PHE A 6 30.81 -3.27 10.27
C PHE A 6 30.83 -4.78 10.05
N TYR A 7 30.61 -5.58 11.10
CA TYR A 7 30.70 -7.04 10.99
C TYR A 7 29.59 -7.66 10.12
N PRO A 8 28.31 -7.26 10.23
CA PRO A 8 27.25 -7.70 9.33
C PRO A 8 27.50 -7.26 7.87
N ILE A 9 27.94 -6.01 7.65
CA ILE A 9 28.26 -5.49 6.31
C ILE A 9 29.43 -6.24 5.69
N TYR A 10 30.46 -6.55 6.47
CA TYR A 10 31.61 -7.34 6.03
C TYR A 10 31.24 -8.79 5.69
N ARG A 11 30.39 -9.44 6.51
CA ARG A 11 29.82 -10.78 6.21
C ARG A 11 28.97 -10.76 4.94
N ALA A 12 28.19 -9.71 4.74
CA ALA A 12 27.32 -9.53 3.58
C ALA A 12 28.04 -8.99 2.33
N ARG A 13 29.35 -8.69 2.39
CA ARG A 13 30.08 -7.99 1.31
C ARG A 13 29.94 -8.66 -0.06
N TYR A 14 29.94 -9.99 -0.12
CA TYR A 14 29.78 -10.72 -1.39
C TYR A 14 28.33 -10.71 -1.89
N ALA A 15 27.35 -10.71 -0.99
CA ALA A 15 25.94 -10.58 -1.34
C ALA A 15 25.59 -9.16 -1.79
N LEU A 16 26.11 -8.14 -1.09
CA LEU A 16 26.03 -6.74 -1.47
C LEU A 16 26.76 -6.48 -2.79
N TYR A 17 27.97 -7.01 -2.95
CA TYR A 17 28.73 -6.93 -4.21
C TYR A 17 27.97 -7.60 -5.36
N ARG A 18 27.36 -8.77 -5.14
CA ARG A 18 26.60 -9.44 -6.19
C ARG A 18 25.27 -8.76 -6.53
N HIS A 19 24.56 -8.25 -5.52
CA HIS A 19 23.26 -7.60 -5.70
C HIS A 19 23.39 -6.19 -6.29
N TYR A 20 24.35 -5.39 -5.83
CA TYR A 20 24.54 -4.00 -6.27
C TYR A 20 25.55 -3.84 -7.40
N PHE A 21 26.57 -4.69 -7.49
CA PHE A 21 27.67 -4.51 -8.44
C PHE A 21 27.61 -5.54 -9.57
N THR A 22 27.64 -6.85 -9.33
CA THR A 22 27.76 -7.81 -10.45
C THR A 22 26.44 -8.12 -11.18
N GLY A 23 25.27 -7.96 -10.54
CA GLY A 23 23.97 -8.29 -11.13
C GLY A 23 23.44 -7.30 -12.17
N LYS A 24 24.09 -6.13 -12.33
CA LYS A 24 23.67 -5.05 -13.24
C LYS A 24 24.78 -4.54 -14.18
N LEU A 25 26.00 -5.06 -14.06
CA LEU A 25 27.19 -4.45 -14.66
C LEU A 25 27.37 -4.67 -16.18
N ILE A 26 26.45 -5.35 -16.88
CA ILE A 26 26.58 -5.54 -18.33
C ILE A 26 25.24 -5.31 -19.05
N GLY A 27 25.04 -4.08 -19.52
CA GLY A 27 24.22 -3.79 -20.71
C GLY A 27 23.18 -2.66 -20.56
N PRO A 28 22.66 -2.13 -21.70
CA PRO A 28 21.68 -1.03 -21.78
C PRO A 28 20.27 -1.39 -21.28
N LYS A 29 20.16 -2.36 -20.37
CA LYS A 29 18.92 -2.91 -19.80
C LYS A 29 18.71 -2.55 -18.32
N ASP A 30 19.53 -1.67 -17.75
CA ASP A 30 19.28 -1.19 -16.39
C ASP A 30 18.19 -0.11 -16.43
N ASP A 31 17.00 -0.45 -15.92
CA ASP A 31 15.80 0.41 -15.86
C ASP A 31 16.10 1.83 -15.36
N ASN A 32 17.11 2.00 -14.52
CA ASN A 32 17.52 3.29 -13.99
C ASN A 32 18.15 4.18 -15.08
N PHE A 33 18.95 3.59 -15.97
CA PHE A 33 19.54 4.30 -17.11
C PHE A 33 18.51 4.56 -18.21
N ILE A 34 17.57 3.64 -18.43
CA ILE A 34 16.46 3.83 -19.37
C ILE A 34 15.58 5.00 -18.93
N LYS A 35 15.28 5.12 -17.62
CA LYS A 35 14.51 6.25 -17.08
C LYS A 35 15.25 7.59 -17.15
N LEU A 36 16.57 7.62 -16.92
CA LEU A 36 17.36 8.82 -17.16
C LEU A 36 17.34 9.25 -18.63
N TYR A 37 17.41 8.30 -19.55
CA TYR A 37 17.29 8.55 -20.99
C TYR A 37 15.91 9.10 -21.35
N GLN A 38 14.85 8.57 -20.73
CA GLN A 38 13.48 9.11 -20.84
C GLN A 38 13.34 10.51 -20.24
N GLN A 39 14.20 10.89 -19.30
CA GLN A 39 14.27 12.23 -18.69
C GLN A 39 15.22 13.18 -19.42
N GLY A 40 15.70 12.83 -20.62
CA GLY A 40 16.51 13.73 -21.44
C GLY A 40 18.01 13.69 -21.17
N VAL A 41 18.51 12.68 -20.44
CA VAL A 41 19.93 12.54 -20.11
C VAL A 41 20.59 11.49 -21.02
N TYR A 42 21.23 11.97 -22.07
CA TYR A 42 21.73 11.17 -23.18
C TYR A 42 23.25 10.95 -23.14
N ASP A 43 24.00 11.90 -22.58
CA ASP A 43 25.46 11.85 -22.55
C ASP A 43 26.05 11.92 -21.12
N ILE A 44 27.37 11.69 -21.00
CA ILE A 44 28.08 11.67 -19.72
C ILE A 44 28.07 13.05 -19.05
N LEU A 45 28.15 14.13 -19.83
CA LEU A 45 28.12 15.50 -19.31
C LEU A 45 26.77 15.82 -18.68
N GLN A 46 25.68 15.45 -19.33
CA GLN A 46 24.32 15.57 -18.83
C GLN A 46 24.11 14.72 -17.58
N ARG A 47 24.74 13.53 -17.47
CA ARG A 47 24.69 12.71 -16.24
C ARG A 47 25.43 13.36 -15.08
N ILE A 48 26.60 13.95 -15.34
CA ILE A 48 27.37 14.70 -14.34
C ILE A 48 26.55 15.91 -13.86
N LEU A 49 25.85 16.59 -14.77
CA LEU A 49 25.06 17.78 -14.47
C LEU A 49 23.65 17.49 -13.93
N TYR A 50 23.11 16.29 -14.14
CA TYR A 50 21.74 15.95 -13.77
C TYR A 50 21.47 16.10 -12.27
N TYR A 51 22.25 15.44 -11.40
CA TYR A 51 22.04 15.54 -9.95
C TYR A 51 22.36 16.94 -9.38
N PRO A 52 23.44 17.64 -9.79
CA PRO A 52 23.66 19.04 -9.41
C PRO A 52 22.50 19.95 -9.84
N ARG A 53 21.95 19.73 -11.04
CA ARG A 53 20.79 20.47 -11.53
C ARG A 53 19.54 20.18 -10.71
N MET A 54 19.26 18.92 -10.37
CA MET A 54 18.16 18.55 -9.48
C MET A 54 18.33 19.13 -8.08
N VAL A 55 19.56 19.22 -7.57
CA VAL A 55 19.87 19.92 -6.32
C VAL A 55 19.56 21.40 -6.44
N LEU A 56 19.88 22.05 -7.56
CA LEU A 56 19.55 23.46 -7.78
C LEU A 56 18.04 23.70 -7.94
N GLU A 57 17.37 22.89 -8.75
CA GLU A 57 15.96 23.07 -9.11
C GLU A 57 14.99 22.61 -8.01
N HIS A 58 15.28 21.49 -7.35
CA HIS A 58 14.37 20.88 -6.37
C HIS A 58 14.91 20.90 -4.93
N GLY A 59 16.23 20.90 -4.75
CA GLY A 59 16.83 20.81 -3.42
C GLY A 59 17.21 22.12 -2.76
N LEU A 60 17.55 23.11 -3.57
CA LEU A 60 17.99 24.41 -3.11
C LEU A 60 16.85 25.41 -3.05
N GLY A 61 15.65 25.16 -3.59
CA GLY A 61 14.46 26.04 -3.55
C GLY A 61 14.49 27.20 -2.53
N ASN A 62 13.84 27.05 -1.37
CA ASN A 62 13.84 28.09 -0.33
C ASN A 62 15.25 28.37 0.25
N PHE A 63 16.15 27.39 0.26
CA PHE A 63 17.53 27.53 0.76
C PHE A 63 18.41 28.46 -0.08
N PHE A 64 18.16 28.56 -1.38
CA PHE A 64 18.81 29.45 -2.33
C PHE A 64 18.37 30.89 -2.08
N PHE A 65 17.08 31.12 -1.81
CA PHE A 65 16.58 32.42 -1.38
C PHE A 65 17.19 32.84 -0.04
N TYR A 66 17.34 31.92 0.92
CA TYR A 66 18.04 32.23 2.18
C TYR A 66 19.53 32.50 1.97
N ALA A 67 20.23 31.70 1.18
CA ALA A 67 21.65 31.90 0.87
C ALA A 67 21.89 33.21 0.10
N LEU A 68 21.04 33.56 -0.87
CA LEU A 68 21.07 34.83 -1.58
C LEU A 68 20.70 36.00 -0.67
N PHE A 69 19.73 35.85 0.22
CA PHE A 69 19.38 36.89 1.20
C PHE A 69 20.53 37.14 2.17
N ILE A 70 21.20 36.09 2.65
CA ILE A 70 22.40 36.19 3.48
C ILE A 70 23.54 36.86 2.69
N ALA A 71 23.80 36.42 1.47
CA ALA A 71 24.83 37.02 0.61
C ALA A 71 24.52 38.49 0.31
N PHE A 72 23.26 38.83 0.04
CA PHE A 72 22.79 40.20 -0.15
C PHE A 72 22.95 41.04 1.11
N PHE A 73 22.59 40.52 2.28
CA PHE A 73 22.73 41.23 3.54
C PHE A 73 24.20 41.48 3.89
N ILE A 74 25.06 40.50 3.63
CA ILE A 74 26.52 40.62 3.72
C ILE A 74 27.02 41.72 2.75
N ILE A 75 26.57 41.73 1.49
CA ILE A 75 26.94 42.76 0.51
C ILE A 75 26.47 44.16 0.96
N VAL A 76 25.23 44.28 1.44
CA VAL A 76 24.67 45.54 1.96
C VAL A 76 25.48 46.05 3.15
N LEU A 77 25.84 45.17 4.10
CA LEU A 77 26.69 45.55 5.23
C LEU A 77 28.10 45.98 4.78
N ILE A 78 28.68 45.32 3.77
CA ILE A 78 29.97 45.75 3.17
C ILE A 78 29.82 47.15 2.56
N ILE A 79 28.75 47.40 1.80
CA ILE A 79 28.49 48.69 1.16
C ILE A 79 28.29 49.79 2.20
N ILE A 80 27.48 49.55 3.23
CA ILE A 80 27.27 50.48 4.35
C ILE A 80 28.60 50.79 5.02
N THR A 81 29.43 49.77 5.24
CA THR A 81 30.75 49.95 5.87
C THR A 81 31.69 50.81 5.02
N ILE A 82 31.67 50.64 3.70
CA ILE A 82 32.45 51.46 2.75
C ILE A 82 31.91 52.90 2.72
N LEU A 83 30.59 53.08 2.76
CA LEU A 83 29.92 54.39 2.77
C LEU A 83 30.22 55.17 4.05
N VAL A 84 30.13 54.52 5.22
CA VAL A 84 30.48 55.12 6.52
C VAL A 84 31.95 55.56 6.52
N ARG A 85 32.87 54.74 5.97
CA ARG A 85 34.29 55.12 5.83
C ARG A 85 34.51 56.34 4.95
N ARG A 86 33.75 56.47 3.85
CA ARG A 86 33.84 57.63 2.94
C ARG A 86 33.23 58.89 3.54
N LEU A 87 32.08 58.77 4.21
CA LEU A 87 31.36 59.91 4.80
C LEU A 87 32.08 60.51 6.01
N PHE A 88 32.69 59.69 6.86
CA PHE A 88 33.33 60.19 8.08
C PHE A 88 34.79 60.62 7.92
N ARG A 89 35.40 60.55 6.71
CA ARG A 89 36.85 60.79 6.47
C ARG A 89 37.68 60.39 7.69
N MET A 90 37.57 59.14 8.13
CA MET A 90 38.42 58.66 9.21
C MET A 90 39.85 58.58 8.67
N SER A 91 40.59 59.67 8.87
CA SER A 91 42.04 59.68 8.76
C SER A 91 42.57 58.60 9.72
N PRO A 92 43.56 57.78 9.31
CA PRO A 92 44.13 56.79 10.20
C PRO A 92 45.02 57.50 11.22
N SER A 93 44.45 58.07 12.28
CA SER A 93 45.25 58.61 13.36
C SER A 93 44.59 58.48 14.73
N SER A 94 45.41 58.02 15.68
CA SER A 94 45.26 58.07 17.13
C SER A 94 44.29 57.10 17.81
N ALA A 95 44.53 55.81 17.62
CA ALA A 95 44.45 54.89 18.76
C ALA A 95 45.79 54.15 18.81
N GLY A 96 46.58 54.43 19.85
CA GLY A 96 47.83 53.74 20.11
C GLY A 96 47.57 52.24 20.28
N PHE A 97 47.75 51.49 19.21
CA PHE A 97 47.93 50.05 19.24
C PHE A 97 49.25 49.77 18.55
N SER A 98 50.26 49.48 19.35
CA SER A 98 51.54 49.00 18.84
C SER A 98 51.28 47.75 18.01
N LYS A 99 51.84 47.70 16.79
CA LYS A 99 51.84 46.51 15.93
C LYS A 99 52.51 45.28 16.59
N SER A 100 53.06 45.41 17.79
CA SER A 100 53.67 44.35 18.59
C SER A 100 52.69 43.51 19.42
N ASP A 101 51.45 43.95 19.66
CA ASP A 101 50.60 43.34 20.70
C ASP A 101 49.45 42.48 20.16
N ILE A 102 49.37 42.30 18.84
CA ILE A 102 48.53 41.26 18.26
C ILE A 102 49.33 39.96 18.34
N PRO A 103 48.90 38.94 19.09
CA PRO A 103 49.57 37.64 19.04
C PRO A 103 49.52 37.18 17.59
N LYS A 104 50.69 37.12 16.94
CA LYS A 104 50.85 36.51 15.60
C LYS A 104 50.38 35.06 15.60
N THR A 105 50.01 34.48 16.74
CA THR A 105 49.49 33.12 16.90
C THR A 105 47.99 32.96 16.62
N SER A 106 47.18 34.04 16.50
CA SER A 106 45.72 33.90 16.32
C SER A 106 45.27 33.70 14.87
N ILE A 107 45.98 34.29 13.91
CA ILE A 107 45.64 34.17 12.47
C ILE A 107 46.03 32.78 11.94
N TYR A 108 47.18 32.24 12.36
CA TYR A 108 47.66 30.91 11.93
C TYR A 108 46.85 29.74 12.54
N LYS A 109 46.10 29.96 13.64
CA LYS A 109 45.26 28.91 14.24
C LYS A 109 43.96 28.66 13.47
N TYR A 110 43.47 29.65 12.71
CA TYR A 110 42.26 29.54 11.90
C TYR A 110 42.51 28.81 10.56
N GLU A 111 43.69 28.98 9.95
CA GLU A 111 44.06 28.33 8.68
C GLU A 111 44.19 26.80 8.83
N TYR A 112 44.76 26.32 9.94
CA TYR A 112 44.95 24.88 10.18
C TYR A 112 43.65 24.09 10.41
N GLN A 113 42.56 24.75 10.83
CA GLN A 113 41.26 24.09 11.00
C GLN A 113 40.46 23.99 9.70
N LEU A 114 40.76 24.81 8.69
CA LEU A 114 40.01 24.85 7.43
C LEU A 114 40.29 23.66 6.50
N ILE A 115 41.51 23.14 6.50
CA ILE A 115 41.90 22.02 5.63
C ILE A 115 41.04 20.77 5.89
N PRO A 116 40.87 20.30 7.14
CA PRO A 116 39.97 19.18 7.45
C PRO A 116 38.51 19.42 7.03
N TYR A 117 37.97 20.62 7.22
CA TYR A 117 36.58 20.94 6.82
C TYR A 117 36.43 20.96 5.29
N SER A 118 37.39 21.52 4.57
CA SER A 118 37.40 21.53 3.11
C SER A 118 37.51 20.11 2.54
N ILE A 119 38.35 19.26 3.13
CA ILE A 119 38.45 17.84 2.75
C ILE A 119 37.14 17.12 3.03
N PHE A 120 36.55 17.31 4.21
CA PHE A 120 35.27 16.72 4.57
C PHE A 120 34.13 17.14 3.63
N LEU A 121 34.04 18.43 3.29
CA LEU A 121 33.04 18.95 2.36
C LEU A 121 33.26 18.43 0.94
N PHE A 122 34.52 18.39 0.49
CA PHE A 122 34.85 17.83 -0.81
C PHE A 122 34.47 16.34 -0.89
N GLN A 123 34.72 15.56 0.16
CA GLN A 123 34.30 14.16 0.22
C GLN A 123 32.77 14.02 0.30
N SER A 124 32.11 14.85 1.12
CA SER A 124 30.66 14.81 1.33
C SER A 124 29.85 15.24 0.11
N ILE A 125 30.45 16.01 -0.81
CA ILE A 125 29.84 16.38 -2.09
C ILE A 125 30.33 15.43 -3.20
N GLY A 126 31.64 15.25 -3.31
CA GLY A 126 32.28 14.53 -4.40
C GLY A 126 32.01 13.03 -4.40
N VAL A 127 32.02 12.36 -3.24
CA VAL A 127 31.79 10.91 -3.18
C VAL A 127 30.34 10.56 -3.54
N PRO A 128 29.30 11.19 -2.96
CA PRO A 128 27.93 10.90 -3.36
C PRO A 128 27.65 11.29 -4.81
N LEU A 129 28.20 12.41 -5.29
CA LEU A 129 28.04 12.82 -6.69
C LEU A 129 28.67 11.81 -7.65
N PHE A 130 29.90 11.37 -7.38
CA PHE A 130 30.57 10.33 -8.17
C PHE A 130 29.76 9.03 -8.18
N LEU A 131 29.27 8.60 -7.01
CA LEU A 131 28.45 7.39 -6.90
C LEU A 131 27.13 7.53 -7.68
N LEU A 132 26.45 8.68 -7.61
CA LEU A 132 25.21 8.92 -8.33
C LEU A 132 25.43 9.05 -9.84
N THR A 133 26.55 9.60 -10.27
CA THR A 133 26.94 9.66 -11.69
C THR A 133 27.29 8.26 -12.23
N ALA A 134 27.99 7.45 -11.45
CA ALA A 134 28.35 6.08 -11.82
C ALA A 134 27.15 5.12 -11.73
N TYR A 135 26.27 5.33 -10.74
CA TYR A 135 25.13 4.48 -10.40
C TYR A 135 23.87 5.32 -10.16
N PRO A 136 23.21 5.77 -11.23
CA PRO A 136 22.05 6.62 -11.08
C PRO A 136 20.86 5.90 -10.46
N VAL A 137 20.19 6.62 -9.56
CA VAL A 137 18.96 6.20 -8.88
C VAL A 137 17.76 6.86 -9.55
N ARG A 138 16.62 6.15 -9.57
CA ARG A 138 15.38 6.53 -10.27
C ARG A 138 14.79 7.89 -9.86
N SER A 139 15.14 8.42 -8.69
CA SER A 139 14.61 9.68 -8.18
C SER A 139 15.69 10.75 -8.12
N GLY A 140 15.44 11.90 -8.76
CA GLY A 140 16.29 13.08 -8.65
C GLY A 140 16.42 13.62 -7.21
N ASN A 141 15.47 13.26 -6.33
CA ASN A 141 15.50 13.63 -4.91
C ASN A 141 16.71 13.03 -4.17
N VAL A 142 17.32 11.95 -4.66
CA VAL A 142 18.53 11.40 -4.04
C VAL A 142 19.71 12.38 -4.15
N GLY A 143 19.67 13.30 -5.12
CA GLY A 143 20.61 14.41 -5.20
C GLY A 143 20.59 15.32 -3.96
N LEU A 144 19.47 15.40 -3.22
CA LEU A 144 19.36 16.20 -1.99
C LEU A 144 20.41 15.85 -0.93
N LEU A 145 20.98 14.64 -0.97
CA LEU A 145 22.04 14.22 -0.05
C LEU A 145 23.25 15.17 -0.06
N ILE A 146 23.54 15.82 -1.19
CA ILE A 146 24.65 16.78 -1.30
C ILE A 146 24.23 18.24 -1.04
N ALA A 147 22.94 18.53 -0.87
CA ALA A 147 22.47 19.91 -0.70
C ALA A 147 22.99 20.55 0.59
N ALA A 148 22.90 19.85 1.72
CA ALA A 148 23.39 20.33 3.01
C ALA A 148 24.91 20.64 3.01
N PRO A 149 25.82 19.74 2.55
CA PRO A 149 27.24 20.07 2.49
C PRO A 149 27.54 21.19 1.47
N CYS A 150 26.81 21.30 0.36
CA CYS A 150 26.95 22.45 -0.55
C CYS A 150 26.61 23.79 0.13
N ILE A 151 25.54 23.85 0.92
CA ILE A 151 25.15 25.05 1.67
C ILE A 151 26.24 25.43 2.70
N ILE A 152 26.77 24.43 3.42
CA ILE A 152 27.85 24.66 4.39
C ILE A 152 29.12 25.16 3.68
N ALA A 153 29.47 24.60 2.52
CA ALA A 153 30.61 25.05 1.73
C ALA A 153 30.46 26.50 1.27
N ILE A 154 29.27 26.88 0.77
CA ILE A 154 28.95 28.26 0.38
C ILE A 154 29.07 29.20 1.59
N PHE A 155 28.54 28.80 2.75
CA PHE A 155 28.62 29.60 3.98
C PHE A 155 30.07 29.82 4.43
N ILE A 156 30.89 28.77 4.43
CA ILE A 156 32.32 28.89 4.78
C ILE A 156 33.02 29.84 3.80
N LEU A 157 32.77 29.71 2.49
CA LEU A 157 33.37 30.56 1.46
C LEU A 157 33.00 32.05 1.65
N PHE A 158 31.71 32.35 1.90
CA PHE A 158 31.28 33.71 2.21
C PHE A 158 31.86 34.23 3.53
N SER A 159 31.97 33.38 4.56
CA SER A 159 32.58 33.78 5.84
C SER A 159 34.06 34.16 5.69
N GLN A 160 34.79 33.46 4.82
CA GLN A 160 36.19 33.77 4.52
C GLN A 160 36.33 35.07 3.74
N LEU A 161 35.50 35.27 2.71
CA LEU A 161 35.46 36.52 1.95
C LEU A 161 35.16 37.70 2.89
N TRP A 162 34.18 37.55 3.79
CA TRP A 162 33.85 38.56 4.78
C TRP A 162 35.03 38.93 5.68
N VAL A 163 35.72 37.94 6.27
CA VAL A 163 36.90 38.19 7.12
C VAL A 163 38.01 38.90 6.35
N ARG A 164 38.22 38.53 5.08
CA ARG A 164 39.25 39.13 4.23
C ARG A 164 38.96 40.61 3.93
N PHE A 165 37.72 40.96 3.59
CA PHE A 165 37.32 42.33 3.28
C PHE A 165 37.17 43.23 4.52
N ASN A 166 36.79 42.67 5.68
CA ASN A 166 36.56 43.43 6.92
C ASN A 166 37.72 43.35 7.94
N SER A 167 38.91 42.90 7.52
CA SER A 167 40.12 42.79 8.36
C SER A 167 40.61 44.09 9.01
N SER A 168 40.05 45.24 8.63
CA SER A 168 40.35 46.58 9.19
C SER A 168 39.23 47.18 10.04
N LEU A 169 38.21 46.41 10.45
CA LEU A 169 37.19 46.86 11.42
C LEU A 169 37.54 46.42 12.84
N GLY A 170 37.21 47.26 13.82
CA GLY A 170 37.41 46.94 15.24
C GLY A 170 36.63 45.70 15.67
N HIS A 171 37.24 44.88 16.54
CA HIS A 171 36.70 43.59 17.00
C HIS A 171 35.24 43.65 17.49
N LYS A 172 34.79 44.78 18.07
CA LYS A 172 33.42 44.96 18.55
C LYS A 172 32.37 44.96 17.43
N VAL A 173 32.67 45.57 16.28
CA VAL A 173 31.76 45.65 15.12
C VAL A 173 31.65 44.29 14.43
N LEU A 174 32.77 43.57 14.33
CA LEU A 174 32.80 42.19 13.82
C LEU A 174 32.03 41.23 14.72
N PHE A 175 32.11 41.38 16.05
CA PHE A 175 31.36 40.54 16.98
C PHE A 175 29.85 40.79 16.89
N PHE A 176 29.43 42.06 16.85
CA PHE A 176 28.02 42.42 16.73
C PHE A 176 27.39 41.94 15.42
N THR A 177 28.08 42.15 14.29
CA THR A 177 27.58 41.69 12.97
C THR A 177 27.50 40.17 12.86
N LYS A 178 28.47 39.43 13.42
CA LYS A 178 28.40 37.96 13.53
C LYS A 178 27.23 37.51 14.41
N GLY A 179 26.99 38.18 15.53
CA GLY A 179 25.86 37.89 16.42
C GLY A 179 24.51 38.05 15.73
N VAL A 180 24.31 39.17 15.03
CA VAL A 180 23.06 39.44 14.27
C VAL A 180 22.84 38.39 13.17
N LEU A 181 23.90 38.00 12.45
CA LEU A 181 23.80 36.98 11.40
C LEU A 181 23.39 35.61 11.97
N VAL A 182 23.97 35.20 13.10
CA VAL A 182 23.63 33.94 13.77
C VAL A 182 22.18 33.94 14.26
N VAL A 183 21.72 35.04 14.86
CA VAL A 183 20.33 35.16 15.33
C VAL A 183 19.34 35.13 14.17
N ALA A 184 19.64 35.77 13.05
CA ALA A 184 18.80 35.72 11.86
C ALA A 184 18.70 34.30 11.28
N LEU A 185 19.84 33.59 11.19
CA LEU A 185 19.90 32.20 10.73
C LEU A 185 19.10 31.25 11.62
N LEU A 186 19.28 31.37 12.94
CA LEU A 186 18.53 30.56 13.90
C LEU A 186 17.03 30.85 13.81
N SER A 187 16.64 32.13 13.75
CA SER A 187 15.23 32.53 13.61
C SER A 187 14.58 31.96 12.35
N ILE A 188 15.27 32.01 11.20
CA ILE A 188 14.77 31.44 9.94
C ILE A 188 14.67 29.91 10.02
N GLY A 189 15.68 29.24 10.60
CA GLY A 189 15.67 27.80 10.82
C GLY A 189 14.50 27.38 11.71
N THR A 190 14.28 28.10 12.82
CA THR A 190 13.16 27.87 13.74
C THR A 190 11.82 28.10 13.06
N LEU A 191 11.65 29.18 12.28
CA LEU A 191 10.41 29.44 11.55
C LEU A 191 10.12 28.35 10.50
N ASN A 192 11.13 27.84 9.81
CA ASN A 192 10.95 26.73 8.88
C ASN A 192 10.60 25.43 9.58
N GLN A 193 11.24 25.14 10.72
CA GLN A 193 10.92 23.97 11.52
C GLN A 193 9.51 24.06 12.10
N LEU A 194 9.10 25.23 12.60
CA LEU A 194 7.73 25.50 13.03
C LEU A 194 6.76 25.34 11.88
N LYS A 195 7.04 25.89 10.70
CA LYS A 195 6.22 25.70 9.50
C LYS A 195 6.05 24.22 9.16
N ALA A 196 7.14 23.44 9.20
CA ALA A 196 7.11 21.99 8.96
C ALA A 196 6.31 21.22 10.02
N TYR A 197 6.34 21.64 11.29
CA TYR A 197 5.50 21.06 12.34
C TYR A 197 4.03 21.49 12.24
N THR A 198 3.76 22.69 11.72
CA THR A 198 2.39 23.20 11.51
C THR A 198 1.76 22.71 10.20
N THR A 199 2.55 22.19 9.25
CA THR A 199 2.00 21.52 8.07
C THR A 199 1.33 20.23 8.48
N VAL A 200 0.02 20.33 8.64
CA VAL A 200 -0.90 19.21 8.80
C VAL A 200 -0.73 18.27 7.60
N SER A 201 -0.59 16.96 7.86
CA SER A 201 -0.45 15.92 6.84
C SER A 201 -1.53 16.06 5.75
N VAL A 202 -1.19 15.76 4.49
CA VAL A 202 -2.18 15.70 3.40
C VAL A 202 -3.31 14.72 3.73
N SER A 203 -3.02 13.69 4.55
CA SER A 203 -4.02 12.75 5.03
C SER A 203 -5.05 13.36 5.98
N SER A 204 -4.66 14.36 6.76
CA SER A 204 -5.55 15.03 7.72
C SER A 204 -6.52 16.01 7.03
N HIS A 205 -6.16 16.56 5.87
CA HIS A 205 -7.05 17.41 5.08
C HIS A 205 -8.17 16.60 4.40
N ASN A 206 -7.90 15.34 4.06
CA ASN A 206 -8.83 14.44 3.37
C ASN A 206 -9.41 13.37 4.30
N ARG A 207 -9.62 13.70 5.57
CA ARG A 207 -10.12 12.74 6.58
C ARG A 207 -11.40 12.03 6.13
N ALA A 208 -12.32 12.75 5.48
CA ALA A 208 -13.57 12.18 4.99
C ALA A 208 -13.33 11.07 3.94
N ASP A 209 -12.40 11.29 3.00
CA ASP A 209 -12.07 10.31 1.96
C ASP A 209 -11.42 9.05 2.57
N TYR A 210 -10.53 9.22 3.56
CA TYR A 210 -9.93 8.06 4.25
C TYR A 210 -10.94 7.29 5.11
N LEU A 211 -11.97 7.94 5.66
CA LEU A 211 -13.07 7.24 6.31
C LEU A 211 -13.88 6.41 5.30
N GLU A 212 -14.10 6.92 4.09
CA GLU A 212 -14.71 6.14 3.01
C GLU A 212 -13.84 4.95 2.56
N VAL A 213 -12.51 5.11 2.55
CA VAL A 213 -11.58 3.99 2.32
C VAL A 213 -11.69 2.94 3.43
N ALA A 214 -11.75 3.34 4.71
CA ALA A 214 -11.95 2.41 5.82
C ALA A 214 -13.29 1.65 5.70
N ARG A 215 -14.37 2.37 5.36
CA ARG A 215 -15.68 1.79 5.09
C ARG A 215 -15.67 0.78 3.93
N LEU A 216 -14.90 1.07 2.88
CA LEU A 216 -14.67 0.14 1.78
C LEU A 216 -13.97 -1.14 2.26
N TYR A 217 -12.93 -1.00 3.09
CA TYR A 217 -12.19 -2.14 3.63
C TYR A 217 -13.06 -3.00 4.56
N ASP A 218 -13.81 -2.38 5.46
CA ASP A 218 -14.78 -3.06 6.33
C ASP A 218 -15.77 -3.88 5.51
N LYS A 219 -16.26 -3.31 4.40
CA LYS A 219 -17.20 -4.01 3.51
C LYS A 219 -16.56 -5.22 2.83
N ILE A 220 -15.33 -5.11 2.34
CA ILE A 220 -14.58 -6.23 1.74
C ILE A 220 -14.37 -7.33 2.78
N ILE A 221 -13.98 -6.98 4.01
CA ILE A 221 -13.76 -7.94 5.11
C ILE A 221 -15.08 -8.63 5.47
N ALA A 222 -16.16 -7.86 5.67
CA ALA A 222 -17.47 -8.39 5.99
C ALA A 222 -17.98 -9.34 4.89
N SER A 223 -17.89 -8.94 3.62
CA SER A 223 -18.24 -9.80 2.49
C SER A 223 -17.35 -11.04 2.42
N SER A 224 -16.05 -10.92 2.67
CA SER A 224 -15.17 -12.09 2.66
C SER A 224 -15.52 -13.08 3.77
N LYS A 225 -15.89 -12.61 4.96
CA LYS A 225 -16.42 -13.46 6.03
C LYS A 225 -17.75 -14.11 5.62
N GLU A 226 -18.64 -13.35 4.98
CA GLU A 226 -19.92 -13.85 4.44
C GLU A 226 -19.73 -15.02 3.46
N PHE A 227 -18.69 -14.94 2.63
CA PHE A 227 -18.35 -15.94 1.63
C PHE A 227 -17.35 -17.00 2.12
N ALA A 228 -16.95 -16.96 3.40
CA ALA A 228 -15.89 -17.78 3.98
C ALA A 228 -14.56 -17.75 3.19
N ILE A 229 -14.25 -16.61 2.59
CA ILE A 229 -13.02 -16.35 1.83
C ILE A 229 -11.92 -15.95 2.81
N LYS A 230 -10.93 -16.83 2.98
CA LYS A 230 -9.77 -16.58 3.87
C LYS A 230 -8.70 -15.68 3.26
N SER A 231 -8.60 -15.65 1.93
CA SER A 231 -7.56 -14.91 1.21
C SER A 231 -8.11 -14.32 -0.09
N PRO A 232 -8.86 -13.20 0.01
CA PRO A 232 -9.60 -12.68 -1.13
C PRO A 232 -8.67 -12.18 -2.23
N ALA A 233 -9.02 -12.49 -3.46
CA ALA A 233 -8.37 -11.96 -4.65
C ALA A 233 -9.09 -10.67 -5.10
N ILE A 234 -8.35 -9.58 -5.29
CA ILE A 234 -8.92 -8.28 -5.65
C ILE A 234 -8.24 -7.72 -6.91
N SER A 235 -9.04 -7.30 -7.90
CA SER A 235 -8.57 -6.57 -9.08
C SER A 235 -9.03 -5.12 -9.09
N VAL A 236 -8.20 -4.23 -9.63
CA VAL A 236 -8.50 -2.79 -9.76
C VAL A 236 -8.20 -2.29 -11.17
N ASN A 237 -8.86 -1.22 -11.60
CA ASN A 237 -8.62 -0.56 -12.91
C ASN A 237 -7.96 0.81 -12.81
N PHE A 238 -7.51 1.18 -11.62
CA PHE A 238 -6.89 2.46 -11.34
C PHE A 238 -5.88 2.29 -10.20
N LEU A 239 -4.97 3.25 -10.05
CA LEU A 239 -3.92 3.23 -9.04
C LEU A 239 -3.96 4.52 -8.21
N GLU A 240 -4.08 4.35 -6.89
CA GLU A 240 -4.04 5.37 -5.83
C GLU A 240 -3.45 4.72 -4.58
N ASN A 241 -3.08 5.48 -3.54
CA ASN A 241 -2.49 4.89 -2.32
C ASN A 241 -3.31 3.73 -1.73
N TYR A 242 -4.64 3.85 -1.68
CA TYR A 242 -5.52 2.87 -1.04
C TYR A 242 -5.82 1.64 -1.92
N VAL A 243 -5.44 1.67 -3.20
CA VAL A 243 -5.54 0.52 -4.10
C VAL A 243 -4.18 -0.01 -4.54
N LEU A 244 -3.12 0.76 -4.37
CA LEU A 244 -1.75 0.36 -4.64
C LEU A 244 -1.23 -0.45 -3.45
N GLY A 245 -0.97 -1.74 -3.65
CA GLY A 245 -0.74 -2.62 -2.50
C GLY A 245 -2.00 -2.74 -1.64
N CYS A 246 -3.18 -2.56 -2.24
CA CYS A 246 -4.50 -2.73 -1.61
C CYS A 246 -4.54 -3.98 -0.73
N GLY A 247 -3.86 -5.03 -1.20
CA GLY A 247 -3.75 -6.26 -0.44
C GLY A 247 -3.11 -6.05 0.93
N GLU A 248 -1.93 -5.44 0.95
CA GLU A 248 -1.19 -5.17 2.19
C GLU A 248 -1.88 -4.11 3.06
N ALA A 249 -2.47 -3.08 2.45
CA ALA A 249 -3.19 -2.04 3.18
C ALA A 249 -4.42 -2.61 3.92
N ILE A 250 -5.24 -3.43 3.24
CA ILE A 250 -6.39 -4.09 3.85
C ILE A 250 -5.93 -5.12 4.89
N THR A 251 -4.86 -5.87 4.60
CA THR A 251 -4.28 -6.85 5.53
C THR A 251 -3.83 -6.16 6.82
N ALA A 252 -3.09 -5.06 6.72
CA ALA A 252 -2.65 -4.27 7.87
C ALA A 252 -3.85 -3.68 8.63
N TYR A 253 -4.79 -3.04 7.94
CA TYR A 253 -6.00 -2.47 8.54
C TYR A 253 -6.80 -3.51 9.32
N CYS A 254 -7.03 -4.70 8.74
CA CYS A 254 -7.78 -5.78 9.38
C CYS A 254 -7.04 -6.33 10.62
N TYR A 255 -5.72 -6.51 10.51
CA TYR A 255 -4.90 -6.97 11.62
C TYR A 255 -4.91 -5.98 12.78
N GLU A 256 -4.81 -4.67 12.51
CA GLU A 256 -4.87 -3.63 13.55
C GLU A 256 -6.24 -3.56 14.23
N HIS A 257 -7.34 -3.72 13.48
CA HIS A 257 -8.69 -3.60 14.03
C HIS A 257 -9.18 -4.86 14.77
N SER A 258 -8.75 -6.05 14.32
CA SER A 258 -9.32 -7.31 14.80
C SER A 258 -8.30 -8.32 15.34
N GLY A 259 -7.00 -8.11 15.09
CA GLY A 259 -5.94 -9.10 15.36
C GLY A 259 -5.93 -10.29 14.40
N GLU A 260 -6.86 -10.36 13.44
CA GLU A 260 -6.92 -11.43 12.46
C GLU A 260 -6.01 -11.13 11.26
N LEU A 261 -5.16 -12.12 10.88
CA LEU A 261 -4.34 -11.99 9.69
C LEU A 261 -5.17 -12.32 8.44
N PHE A 262 -5.60 -11.27 7.75
CA PHE A 262 -6.44 -11.37 6.57
C PHE A 262 -5.63 -11.14 5.28
N ARG A 263 -5.10 -12.20 4.65
CA ARG A 263 -4.17 -12.09 3.51
C ARG A 263 -4.88 -11.82 2.19
N VAL A 264 -4.84 -10.58 1.73
CA VAL A 264 -5.46 -10.19 0.46
C VAL A 264 -4.46 -10.38 -0.69
N ARG A 265 -4.92 -10.93 -1.80
CA ARG A 265 -4.12 -11.16 -3.01
C ARG A 265 -4.52 -10.18 -4.09
N GLN A 266 -3.68 -9.19 -4.37
CA GLN A 266 -3.94 -8.29 -5.48
C GLN A 266 -3.66 -9.00 -6.82
N LYS A 267 -4.62 -8.91 -7.75
CA LYS A 267 -4.57 -9.49 -9.09
C LYS A 267 -4.28 -8.36 -10.09
N LEU A 268 -5.25 -7.92 -10.88
CA LEU A 268 -5.06 -6.78 -11.76
C LEU A 268 -4.73 -5.52 -10.94
N GLY A 269 -3.68 -4.81 -11.32
CA GLY A 269 -3.17 -3.64 -10.59
C GLY A 269 -2.11 -3.94 -9.53
N SER A 270 -1.63 -5.20 -9.43
CA SER A 270 -0.52 -5.56 -8.53
C SER A 270 0.85 -5.03 -8.98
N ASP A 271 1.02 -4.73 -10.27
CA ASP A 271 2.27 -4.25 -10.85
C ASP A 271 2.05 -2.90 -11.56
N VAL A 272 2.58 -1.84 -10.96
CA VAL A 272 2.54 -0.47 -11.50
C VAL A 272 3.28 -0.36 -12.84
N GLY A 273 4.32 -1.17 -13.04
CA GLY A 273 5.10 -1.22 -14.27
C GLY A 273 4.49 -2.13 -15.34
N GLY A 274 3.48 -2.93 -14.98
CA GLY A 274 2.84 -3.89 -15.86
C GLY A 274 2.07 -3.21 -16.99
N LYS A 275 2.03 -3.85 -18.15
CA LYS A 275 1.23 -3.41 -19.31
C LYS A 275 0.28 -4.53 -19.75
N PRO A 276 -0.71 -4.90 -18.91
CA PRO A 276 -1.62 -5.98 -19.24
C PRO A 276 -2.36 -5.66 -20.54
N ASN A 277 -2.36 -6.62 -21.47
CA ASN A 277 -3.28 -6.59 -22.61
C ASN A 277 -4.70 -6.99 -22.15
N GLU A 278 -5.68 -6.83 -23.04
CA GLU A 278 -7.08 -7.15 -22.75
C GLU A 278 -7.28 -8.57 -22.22
N LYS A 279 -6.70 -9.57 -22.90
CA LYS A 279 -6.85 -10.99 -22.55
C LYS A 279 -6.31 -11.28 -21.15
N ASP A 280 -5.12 -10.78 -20.84
CA ASP A 280 -4.48 -10.97 -19.55
C ASP A 280 -5.25 -10.27 -18.42
N ALA A 281 -5.72 -9.05 -18.68
CA ALA A 281 -6.55 -8.31 -17.73
C ALA A 281 -7.86 -9.05 -17.42
N LEU A 282 -8.55 -9.55 -18.43
CA LEU A 282 -9.80 -10.31 -18.26
C LEU A 282 -9.57 -11.64 -17.51
N ASN A 283 -8.45 -12.33 -17.75
CA ASN A 283 -8.10 -13.55 -17.02
C ASN A 283 -7.86 -13.26 -15.53
N LEU A 284 -7.09 -12.21 -15.21
CA LEU A 284 -6.87 -11.78 -13.83
C LEU A 284 -8.18 -11.38 -13.13
N MET A 285 -9.09 -10.72 -13.84
CA MET A 285 -10.42 -10.43 -13.32
C MET A 285 -11.22 -11.71 -13.04
N ARG A 286 -11.22 -12.71 -13.93
CA ARG A 286 -11.94 -13.99 -13.69
C ARG A 286 -11.49 -14.70 -12.42
N GLU A 287 -10.20 -14.58 -12.08
CA GLU A 287 -9.61 -15.14 -10.86
C GLU A 287 -9.85 -14.30 -9.60
N SER A 288 -10.54 -13.16 -9.73
CA SER A 288 -10.78 -12.24 -8.61
C SER A 288 -12.10 -12.54 -7.91
N ASP A 289 -12.08 -12.45 -6.58
CA ASP A 289 -13.27 -12.54 -5.74
C ASP A 289 -14.01 -11.20 -5.73
N PHE A 290 -13.24 -10.11 -5.65
CA PHE A 290 -13.74 -8.73 -5.65
C PHE A 290 -13.07 -7.92 -6.75
N ILE A 291 -13.78 -6.91 -7.26
CA ILE A 291 -13.17 -5.86 -8.08
C ILE A 291 -13.53 -4.48 -7.55
N LEU A 292 -12.56 -3.57 -7.57
CA LEU A 292 -12.77 -2.15 -7.26
C LEU A 292 -12.67 -1.36 -8.55
N TRP A 293 -13.79 -0.77 -8.95
CA TRP A 293 -13.89 -0.16 -10.26
C TRP A 293 -14.14 1.34 -10.18
N CYS A 294 -13.21 2.13 -10.69
CA CYS A 294 -13.44 3.54 -10.93
C CYS A 294 -14.35 3.69 -12.16
N ILE A 295 -15.59 4.12 -11.93
CA ILE A 295 -16.59 4.35 -12.98
C ILE A 295 -16.64 5.81 -13.43
N LYS A 296 -16.19 6.72 -12.57
CA LYS A 296 -16.15 8.16 -12.85
C LYS A 296 -14.93 8.75 -12.15
N GLU A 297 -14.19 9.54 -12.89
CA GLU A 297 -13.02 10.28 -12.40
C GLU A 297 -13.17 11.74 -12.82
N GLN A 298 -13.06 12.65 -11.85
CA GLN A 298 -12.91 14.07 -12.16
C GLN A 298 -11.45 14.36 -12.54
N PRO A 299 -11.19 15.13 -13.62
CA PRO A 299 -9.83 15.44 -14.05
C PRO A 299 -9.00 16.05 -12.92
N LEU A 300 -7.74 15.63 -12.80
CA LEU A 300 -6.84 16.15 -11.77
C LEU A 300 -6.53 17.64 -11.95
N GLU A 301 -6.55 18.12 -13.19
CA GLU A 301 -6.27 19.51 -13.58
C GLU A 301 -7.32 20.51 -13.07
N SER A 302 -8.56 20.05 -12.85
CA SER A 302 -9.66 20.90 -12.39
C SER A 302 -9.80 20.94 -10.86
N ARG A 303 -8.95 20.22 -10.12
CA ARG A 303 -9.06 20.07 -8.67
C ARG A 303 -7.81 20.59 -7.95
N ASN A 304 -8.03 21.21 -6.80
CA ASN A 304 -6.93 21.63 -5.94
C ASN A 304 -6.12 20.39 -5.50
N PRO A 305 -4.79 20.34 -5.70
CA PRO A 305 -3.94 19.20 -5.34
C PRO A 305 -4.07 18.75 -3.88
N LEU A 306 -4.49 19.65 -2.97
CA LEU A 306 -4.76 19.30 -1.56
C LEU A 306 -5.93 18.31 -1.38
N TYR A 307 -6.84 18.23 -2.35
CA TYR A 307 -8.01 17.33 -2.30
C TYR A 307 -7.90 16.14 -3.25
N CYS A 308 -6.72 15.90 -3.82
CA CYS A 308 -6.42 14.70 -4.59
C CYS A 308 -5.62 13.74 -3.74
N ASP A 309 -5.63 12.44 -4.08
CA ASP A 309 -4.69 11.52 -3.46
C ASP A 309 -3.25 11.94 -3.87
N PRO A 310 -2.28 11.94 -2.93
CA PRO A 310 -0.92 12.37 -3.21
C PRO A 310 -0.23 11.61 -4.35
N MET A 311 -0.67 10.38 -4.65
CA MET A 311 -0.11 9.54 -5.70
C MET A 311 -0.82 9.70 -7.04
N SER A 312 -2.00 10.33 -7.12
CA SER A 312 -2.80 10.37 -8.35
C SER A 312 -2.01 10.91 -9.55
N GLN A 313 -1.30 12.04 -9.38
CA GLN A 313 -0.50 12.63 -10.46
C GLN A 313 0.68 11.72 -10.88
N GLY A 314 1.34 11.08 -9.91
CA GLY A 314 2.45 10.17 -10.18
C GLY A 314 2.01 8.87 -10.86
N MET A 315 0.80 8.40 -10.55
CA MET A 315 0.28 7.13 -11.07
C MET A 315 -0.47 7.26 -12.39
N ALA A 316 -0.96 8.46 -12.74
CA ALA A 316 -1.69 8.72 -13.99
C ALA A 316 -0.88 8.30 -15.24
N ASN A 317 0.45 8.50 -15.20
CA ASN A 317 1.35 8.18 -16.31
C ASN A 317 2.11 6.85 -16.15
N SER A 318 1.69 6.01 -15.20
CA SER A 318 2.30 4.69 -15.05
C SER A 318 2.00 3.79 -16.26
N PRO A 319 2.89 2.84 -16.60
CA PRO A 319 2.64 1.86 -17.65
C PRO A 319 1.28 1.16 -17.52
N PHE A 320 0.91 0.79 -16.29
CA PHE A 320 -0.38 0.16 -16.00
C PHE A 320 -1.55 1.07 -16.30
N SER A 321 -1.54 2.30 -15.79
CA SER A 321 -2.64 3.26 -16.00
C SER A 321 -2.85 3.56 -17.48
N ILE A 322 -1.76 3.68 -18.25
CA ILE A 322 -1.82 3.91 -19.69
C ILE A 322 -2.45 2.71 -20.41
N SER A 323 -2.02 1.48 -20.12
CA SER A 323 -2.58 0.28 -20.77
C SER A 323 -4.04 0.06 -20.40
N ILE A 324 -4.40 0.24 -19.12
CA ILE A 324 -5.78 0.05 -18.66
C ILE A 324 -6.73 1.06 -19.29
N LYS A 325 -6.32 2.33 -19.46
CA LYS A 325 -7.15 3.36 -20.09
C LYS A 325 -7.60 2.97 -21.51
N GLN A 326 -6.76 2.23 -22.24
CA GLN A 326 -7.08 1.78 -23.60
C GLN A 326 -8.14 0.67 -23.63
N ILE A 327 -8.17 -0.20 -22.61
CA ILE A 327 -9.07 -1.36 -22.53
C ILE A 327 -10.22 -1.16 -21.52
N GLN A 328 -10.31 0.03 -20.91
CA GLN A 328 -11.27 0.34 -19.85
C GLN A 328 -12.74 0.06 -20.21
N PRO A 329 -13.24 0.35 -21.43
CA PRO A 329 -14.62 0.04 -21.81
C PRO A 329 -14.93 -1.46 -21.73
N VAL A 330 -14.03 -2.31 -22.25
CA VAL A 330 -14.18 -3.77 -22.25
C VAL A 330 -14.19 -4.31 -20.82
N LEU A 331 -13.31 -3.81 -19.98
CA LEU A 331 -13.22 -4.25 -18.59
C LEU A 331 -14.45 -3.82 -17.76
N ILE A 332 -15.02 -2.63 -18.01
CA ILE A 332 -16.28 -2.17 -17.39
C ILE A 332 -17.43 -3.12 -17.77
N GLU A 333 -17.55 -3.45 -19.06
CA GLU A 333 -18.60 -4.35 -19.55
C GLU A 333 -18.45 -5.75 -18.96
N PHE A 334 -17.23 -6.27 -18.94
CA PHE A 334 -16.92 -7.55 -18.31
C PHE A 334 -17.30 -7.57 -16.82
N GLY A 335 -16.98 -6.51 -16.08
CA GLY A 335 -17.35 -6.33 -14.67
C GLY A 335 -18.86 -6.42 -14.46
N LYS A 336 -19.66 -5.67 -15.23
CA LYS A 336 -21.13 -5.69 -15.16
C LYS A 336 -21.72 -7.08 -15.45
N ASN A 337 -21.15 -7.79 -16.42
CA ASN A 337 -21.64 -9.10 -16.83
C ASN A 337 -21.29 -10.21 -15.84
N ASN A 338 -20.14 -10.15 -15.17
CA ASN A 338 -19.62 -11.24 -14.35
C ASN A 338 -19.61 -10.98 -12.84
N PHE A 339 -19.85 -9.74 -12.41
CA PHE A 339 -19.83 -9.35 -11.00
C PHE A 339 -21.11 -8.64 -10.57
N LEU A 340 -21.47 -8.79 -9.30
CA LEU A 340 -22.60 -8.13 -8.63
C LEU A 340 -22.11 -6.85 -7.97
N SER A 341 -22.77 -5.73 -8.27
CA SER A 341 -22.50 -4.45 -7.59
C SER A 341 -22.93 -4.56 -6.13
N LYS A 342 -22.05 -4.24 -5.19
CA LYS A 342 -22.39 -4.19 -3.77
C LYS A 342 -22.64 -2.77 -3.31
N GLU A 343 -21.70 -1.88 -3.58
CA GLU A 343 -21.73 -0.54 -2.99
C GLU A 343 -20.86 0.46 -3.76
N VAL A 344 -21.27 1.73 -3.74
CA VAL A 344 -20.57 2.85 -4.38
C VAL A 344 -19.91 3.70 -3.30
N TYR A 345 -18.69 4.15 -3.57
CA TYR A 345 -17.85 4.97 -2.69
C TYR A 345 -17.40 6.21 -3.45
N LYS A 346 -17.45 7.37 -2.77
CA LYS A 346 -16.89 8.62 -3.29
C LYS A 346 -15.60 8.88 -2.54
N ILE A 347 -14.48 8.62 -3.20
CA ILE A 347 -13.15 8.69 -2.59
C ILE A 347 -12.29 9.62 -3.45
N PHE A 348 -11.85 10.71 -2.86
CA PHE A 348 -11.15 11.82 -3.53
C PHE A 348 -11.91 12.31 -4.77
N ASN A 349 -11.32 12.16 -5.96
CA ASN A 349 -11.87 12.57 -7.24
C ASN A 349 -12.58 11.44 -8.00
N ARG A 350 -12.82 10.29 -7.36
CA ARG A 350 -13.36 9.10 -8.00
C ARG A 350 -14.67 8.63 -7.37
N GLU A 351 -15.54 8.10 -8.22
CA GLU A 351 -16.61 7.20 -7.81
C GLU A 351 -16.15 5.77 -8.08
N VAL A 352 -15.99 5.00 -6.99
CA VAL A 352 -15.49 3.63 -7.00
C VAL A 352 -16.61 2.68 -6.60
N ILE A 353 -16.82 1.62 -7.36
CA ILE A 353 -17.78 0.57 -7.02
C ILE A 353 -17.05 -0.68 -6.57
N LEU A 354 -17.48 -1.23 -5.43
CA LEU A 354 -17.12 -2.58 -5.01
C LEU A 354 -18.06 -3.57 -5.68
N TYR A 355 -17.49 -4.49 -6.46
CA TYR A 355 -18.24 -5.63 -6.98
C TYR A 355 -17.73 -6.96 -6.41
N VAL A 356 -18.61 -7.95 -6.39
CA VAL A 356 -18.37 -9.33 -5.95
C VAL A 356 -18.61 -10.30 -7.10
N ASN A 357 -17.73 -11.27 -7.29
CA ASN A 357 -17.86 -12.26 -8.37
C ASN A 357 -19.17 -13.05 -8.23
N LYS A 358 -19.98 -13.11 -9.31
CA LYS A 358 -21.27 -13.82 -9.33
C LYS A 358 -21.15 -15.31 -9.02
N ASN A 359 -19.98 -15.89 -9.30
CA ASN A 359 -19.73 -17.32 -9.09
C ASN A 359 -19.26 -17.65 -7.68
N ILE A 360 -19.05 -16.65 -6.81
CA ILE A 360 -18.74 -16.91 -5.40
C ILE A 360 -19.95 -17.61 -4.78
N ARG A 361 -19.68 -18.78 -4.20
CA ARG A 361 -20.67 -19.57 -3.49
C ARG A 361 -20.75 -19.09 -2.05
N TYR A 362 -21.90 -18.55 -1.63
CA TYR A 362 -22.27 -18.48 -0.21
C TYR A 362 -22.04 -19.84 0.45
N ARG A 363 -21.27 -19.84 1.55
CA ARG A 363 -21.10 -21.01 2.39
C ARG A 363 -22.05 -20.91 3.57
N PRO A 364 -22.95 -21.87 3.76
CA PRO A 364 -23.80 -21.86 4.93
C PRO A 364 -23.00 -22.23 6.17
N VAL A 365 -23.39 -21.69 7.33
CA VAL A 365 -23.03 -22.25 8.62
C VAL A 365 -23.76 -23.57 8.76
N ILE A 366 -23.01 -24.66 8.97
CA ILE A 366 -23.57 -26.01 9.06
C ILE A 366 -23.70 -26.41 10.53
N ARG A 367 -24.91 -26.81 10.92
CA ARG A 367 -25.21 -27.38 12.25
C ARG A 367 -25.82 -28.75 12.09
N SER A 368 -25.77 -29.56 13.13
CA SER A 368 -26.45 -30.85 13.17
C SER A 368 -27.12 -31.07 14.52
N SER A 369 -28.22 -31.81 14.50
CA SER A 369 -28.96 -32.24 15.70
C SER A 369 -28.09 -32.92 16.75
N SER A 370 -27.11 -33.71 16.30
CA SER A 370 -26.11 -34.33 17.15
C SER A 370 -24.83 -34.60 16.36
N GLN A 371 -23.75 -34.87 17.08
CA GLN A 371 -22.50 -35.36 16.50
C GLN A 371 -21.83 -36.33 17.46
N SER A 372 -21.07 -37.30 16.96
CA SER A 372 -20.34 -38.25 17.80
C SER A 372 -19.20 -37.57 18.58
N ASN A 373 -18.47 -36.68 17.90
CA ASN A 373 -17.45 -35.79 18.46
C ASN A 373 -17.20 -34.61 17.50
N ASP A 374 -16.33 -33.68 17.89
CA ASP A 374 -16.02 -32.48 17.10
C ASP A 374 -15.33 -32.78 15.76
N THR A 375 -14.52 -33.85 15.70
CA THR A 375 -13.85 -34.29 14.48
C THR A 375 -14.85 -34.74 13.42
N TYR A 376 -15.96 -35.39 13.81
CA TYR A 376 -17.02 -35.86 12.90
C TYR A 376 -18.21 -34.90 12.82
N SER A 377 -17.97 -33.60 13.02
CA SER A 377 -19.01 -32.57 12.88
C SER A 377 -19.46 -32.39 11.43
N ALA A 378 -20.67 -31.86 11.24
CA ALA A 378 -21.25 -31.63 9.91
C ALA A 378 -20.55 -30.52 9.09
N ARG A 379 -19.62 -29.77 9.67
CA ARG A 379 -19.01 -28.58 9.05
C ARG A 379 -18.26 -28.87 7.75
N HIS A 380 -17.81 -30.10 7.55
CA HIS A 380 -16.96 -30.48 6.42
C HIS A 380 -17.69 -31.15 5.25
N ILE A 381 -19.00 -31.38 5.35
CA ILE A 381 -19.74 -32.16 4.35
C ILE A 381 -19.93 -31.42 3.01
N LEU A 382 -19.77 -30.09 2.98
CA LEU A 382 -19.79 -29.28 1.74
C LEU A 382 -18.37 -28.95 1.21
N GLU A 383 -17.32 -29.43 1.89
CA GLU A 383 -15.92 -29.12 1.56
C GLU A 383 -15.22 -30.28 0.86
N GLU A 384 -14.09 -30.03 0.19
CA GLU A 384 -13.20 -31.09 -0.31
C GLU A 384 -12.36 -31.66 0.85
N SER A 385 -13.02 -32.46 1.70
CA SER A 385 -12.46 -33.05 2.93
C SER A 385 -12.86 -34.52 3.05
N ASN A 386 -12.03 -35.34 3.71
CA ASN A 386 -12.37 -36.74 3.98
C ASN A 386 -13.18 -36.92 5.28
N VAL A 387 -13.47 -35.83 6.00
CA VAL A 387 -14.29 -35.88 7.21
C VAL A 387 -15.75 -36.15 6.87
N ILE A 388 -16.34 -37.10 7.59
CA ILE A 388 -17.72 -37.58 7.43
C ILE A 388 -18.51 -37.14 8.66
N TRP A 389 -19.70 -36.60 8.46
CA TRP A 389 -20.57 -36.32 9.60
C TRP A 389 -21.07 -37.62 10.21
N HIS A 390 -20.94 -37.78 11.52
CA HIS A 390 -21.52 -38.88 12.28
C HIS A 390 -22.46 -38.29 13.33
N SER A 391 -23.71 -38.75 13.38
CA SER A 391 -24.59 -38.47 14.51
C SER A 391 -24.00 -38.99 15.83
N LYS A 392 -24.60 -38.63 16.96
CA LYS A 392 -24.35 -39.34 18.22
C LYS A 392 -24.76 -40.82 18.06
N SER A 393 -24.06 -41.70 18.77
CA SER A 393 -24.43 -43.11 18.93
C SER A 393 -25.10 -43.35 20.28
N TYR A 394 -26.19 -44.10 20.38
CA TYR A 394 -27.09 -44.55 19.31
C TYR A 394 -27.92 -43.36 18.77
N PRO A 395 -28.29 -43.30 17.48
CA PRO A 395 -29.04 -42.16 16.94
C PRO A 395 -30.48 -42.18 17.43
N THR A 396 -30.99 -41.04 17.90
CA THR A 396 -32.41 -40.83 18.18
C THR A 396 -33.03 -40.05 17.04
N TYR A 397 -33.99 -40.63 16.32
CA TYR A 397 -34.65 -39.94 15.22
C TYR A 397 -35.73 -38.98 15.74
N PRO A 398 -35.93 -37.84 15.08
CA PRO A 398 -35.29 -37.40 13.84
C PRO A 398 -33.90 -36.81 14.07
N GLN A 399 -33.00 -37.04 13.12
CA GLN A 399 -31.71 -36.35 13.04
C GLN A 399 -31.79 -35.29 11.95
N TRP A 400 -31.07 -34.19 12.08
CA TRP A 400 -31.00 -33.18 11.05
C TRP A 400 -29.61 -32.60 10.87
N VAL A 401 -29.36 -32.12 9.65
CA VAL A 401 -28.23 -31.27 9.30
C VAL A 401 -28.80 -30.00 8.67
N GLU A 402 -28.51 -28.86 9.30
CA GLU A 402 -28.99 -27.53 8.94
C GLU A 402 -27.90 -26.73 8.25
N PHE A 403 -28.31 -25.91 7.29
CA PHE A 403 -27.49 -25.02 6.49
C PHE A 403 -28.08 -23.61 6.61
N GLU A 404 -27.39 -22.73 7.32
CA GLU A 404 -27.78 -21.33 7.48
C GLU A 404 -26.92 -20.43 6.59
N TYR A 405 -27.53 -19.87 5.56
CA TYR A 405 -26.95 -18.87 4.68
C TYR A 405 -27.15 -17.46 5.25
N THR A 406 -26.14 -16.62 5.06
CA THR A 406 -26.19 -15.20 5.45
C THR A 406 -27.22 -14.40 4.63
N SER A 407 -27.34 -14.76 3.35
CA SER A 407 -28.29 -14.20 2.39
C SER A 407 -29.22 -15.31 1.86
N PRO A 408 -30.53 -15.04 1.63
CA PRO A 408 -31.45 -16.05 1.11
C PRO A 408 -30.99 -16.59 -0.25
N VAL A 409 -30.98 -17.92 -0.41
CA VAL A 409 -30.64 -18.60 -1.67
C VAL A 409 -31.78 -19.52 -2.08
N ILE A 410 -31.91 -19.80 -3.39
CA ILE A 410 -32.87 -20.76 -3.95
C ILE A 410 -32.11 -22.04 -4.31
N ILE A 411 -32.28 -23.12 -3.55
CA ILE A 411 -31.65 -24.43 -3.84
C ILE A 411 -32.56 -25.25 -4.75
N ASN A 412 -32.03 -25.65 -5.91
CA ASN A 412 -32.76 -26.40 -6.95
C ASN A 412 -32.27 -27.85 -7.12
N GLN A 413 -31.17 -28.21 -6.47
CA GLN A 413 -30.67 -29.58 -6.48
C GLN A 413 -29.93 -29.88 -5.18
N LEU A 414 -30.19 -31.06 -4.62
CA LEU A 414 -29.40 -31.66 -3.55
C LEU A 414 -28.65 -32.86 -4.13
N THR A 415 -27.35 -32.96 -3.87
CA THR A 415 -26.59 -34.19 -4.05
C THR A 415 -26.08 -34.68 -2.69
N MET A 416 -26.00 -35.98 -2.50
CA MET A 416 -25.52 -36.60 -1.26
C MET A 416 -24.67 -37.82 -1.57
N ARG A 417 -23.60 -38.02 -0.80
CA ARG A 417 -22.78 -39.22 -0.82
C ARG A 417 -22.77 -39.89 0.55
N CYS A 418 -22.92 -41.21 0.57
CA CYS A 418 -22.79 -41.99 1.78
C CYS A 418 -21.32 -42.18 2.22
N GLN A 419 -21.12 -42.61 3.46
CA GLN A 419 -19.82 -43.08 3.93
C GLN A 419 -19.36 -44.28 3.08
N PRO A 420 -18.12 -44.27 2.54
CA PRO A 420 -17.57 -45.44 1.87
C PRO A 420 -17.59 -46.67 2.80
N GLY A 421 -18.17 -47.79 2.35
CA GLY A 421 -18.36 -49.00 3.16
C GLY A 421 -19.38 -48.86 4.31
N GLY A 422 -20.12 -47.75 4.37
CA GLY A 422 -21.06 -47.41 5.44
C GLY A 422 -22.49 -47.17 4.94
N SER A 423 -22.91 -47.78 3.84
CA SER A 423 -24.21 -47.46 3.21
C SER A 423 -25.41 -47.68 4.12
N ARG A 424 -25.36 -48.66 5.04
CA ARG A 424 -26.39 -48.90 6.06
C ARG A 424 -26.57 -47.74 7.05
N ARG A 425 -25.55 -46.90 7.23
CA ARG A 425 -25.59 -45.70 8.07
C ARG A 425 -26.11 -44.47 7.32
N ALA A 426 -26.26 -44.54 6.00
CA ALA A 426 -26.75 -43.40 5.22
C ALA A 426 -28.24 -43.12 5.52
N PRO A 427 -28.70 -41.87 5.35
CA PRO A 427 -30.12 -41.55 5.38
C PRO A 427 -30.90 -42.42 4.39
N LEU A 428 -31.96 -43.06 4.86
CA LEU A 428 -32.89 -43.84 4.04
C LEU A 428 -34.17 -43.05 3.76
N GLU A 429 -34.70 -42.44 4.83
CA GLU A 429 -35.90 -41.60 4.80
C GLU A 429 -35.55 -40.20 5.31
N PHE A 430 -35.84 -39.17 4.52
CA PHE A 430 -35.60 -37.78 4.91
C PHE A 430 -36.47 -36.78 4.13
N TYR A 431 -36.63 -35.60 4.71
CA TYR A 431 -37.21 -34.42 4.07
C TYR A 431 -36.10 -33.40 3.82
N PHE A 432 -36.17 -32.70 2.69
CA PHE A 432 -35.42 -31.47 2.53
C PHE A 432 -36.35 -30.28 2.74
N GLN A 433 -35.99 -29.42 3.67
CA GLN A 433 -36.86 -28.35 4.14
C GLN A 433 -36.17 -27.00 4.03
N GLY A 434 -36.95 -25.97 3.70
CA GLY A 434 -36.56 -24.56 3.81
C GLY A 434 -37.36 -23.90 4.92
N GLU A 435 -36.78 -22.98 5.67
CA GLU A 435 -37.48 -22.29 6.75
C GLU A 435 -38.09 -20.97 6.28
N ASP A 436 -39.42 -20.83 6.44
CA ASP A 436 -40.13 -19.59 6.11
C ASP A 436 -39.79 -18.42 7.06
N THR A 437 -40.24 -17.22 6.72
CA THR A 437 -40.00 -16.00 7.51
C THR A 437 -40.63 -16.05 8.91
N GLY A 438 -41.57 -16.96 9.15
CA GLY A 438 -42.20 -17.20 10.45
C GLY A 438 -41.50 -18.27 11.30
N GLY A 439 -40.35 -18.79 10.86
CA GLY A 439 -39.61 -19.83 11.56
C GLY A 439 -40.17 -21.25 11.38
N ARG A 440 -41.09 -21.45 10.43
CA ARG A 440 -41.68 -22.77 10.15
C ARG A 440 -40.93 -23.46 9.03
N TRP A 441 -40.68 -24.76 9.21
CA TRP A 441 -40.02 -25.59 8.21
C TRP A 441 -41.02 -26.08 7.15
N VAL A 442 -40.79 -25.69 5.90
CA VAL A 442 -41.58 -26.08 4.72
C VAL A 442 -40.89 -27.23 4.01
N ASN A 443 -41.62 -28.32 3.75
CA ASN A 443 -41.14 -29.45 2.97
C ASN A 443 -40.98 -29.06 1.49
N LEU A 444 -39.75 -29.07 0.99
CA LEU A 444 -39.45 -28.82 -0.42
C LEU A 444 -39.50 -30.12 -1.24
N PHE A 445 -39.04 -31.23 -0.66
CA PHE A 445 -39.29 -32.59 -1.15
C PHE A 445 -39.08 -33.63 -0.04
N ALA A 446 -39.52 -34.86 -0.31
CA ALA A 446 -39.36 -36.01 0.58
C ALA A 446 -38.74 -37.19 -0.17
N VAL A 447 -37.91 -37.97 0.53
CA VAL A 447 -37.32 -39.21 0.04
C VAL A 447 -37.66 -40.31 1.03
N SER A 448 -38.34 -41.35 0.57
CA SER A 448 -38.76 -42.49 1.40
C SER A 448 -37.85 -43.72 1.28
N ASN A 449 -37.00 -43.77 0.25
CA ASN A 449 -36.07 -44.87 0.08
C ASN A 449 -34.84 -44.43 -0.75
N ALA A 450 -33.92 -43.72 -0.10
CA ALA A 450 -32.72 -43.23 -0.76
C ALA A 450 -31.76 -44.36 -1.17
N SER A 451 -31.66 -45.44 -0.38
CA SER A 451 -30.83 -46.65 -0.56
C SER A 451 -29.51 -46.45 -1.33
N PHE A 452 -28.38 -46.35 -0.63
CA PHE A 452 -27.06 -46.19 -1.26
C PHE A 452 -26.37 -47.55 -1.47
N SER A 453 -25.62 -47.69 -2.57
CA SER A 453 -24.67 -48.80 -2.73
C SER A 453 -23.47 -48.64 -1.77
N GLN A 454 -22.72 -49.72 -1.54
CA GLN A 454 -21.56 -49.72 -0.62
C GLN A 454 -20.37 -48.83 -1.07
N GLY A 455 -20.45 -48.25 -2.28
CA GLY A 455 -19.37 -47.47 -2.90
C GLY A 455 -19.47 -45.95 -2.71
N HIS A 456 -18.61 -45.21 -3.42
CA HIS A 456 -18.55 -43.74 -3.44
C HIS A 456 -19.70 -43.07 -4.23
N GLU A 457 -20.90 -43.67 -4.20
CA GLU A 457 -22.04 -43.24 -5.01
C GLU A 457 -22.59 -41.89 -4.56
N PHE A 458 -22.69 -40.94 -5.50
CA PHE A 458 -23.48 -39.73 -5.34
C PHE A 458 -24.91 -39.96 -5.83
N LYS A 459 -25.89 -39.64 -4.99
CA LYS A 459 -27.29 -39.52 -5.38
C LYS A 459 -27.69 -38.07 -5.50
N SER A 460 -28.56 -37.78 -6.45
CA SER A 460 -28.99 -36.43 -6.80
C SER A 460 -30.51 -36.35 -6.82
N TRP A 461 -31.06 -35.30 -6.22
CA TRP A 461 -32.49 -35.00 -6.21
C TRP A 461 -32.72 -33.58 -6.70
N THR A 462 -33.64 -33.44 -7.64
CA THR A 462 -34.11 -32.12 -8.11
C THR A 462 -35.09 -31.55 -7.10
N VAL A 463 -34.87 -30.30 -6.71
CA VAL A 463 -35.72 -29.55 -5.78
C VAL A 463 -36.55 -28.56 -6.60
N LYS A 464 -37.87 -28.74 -6.63
CA LYS A 464 -38.78 -27.79 -7.26
C LYS A 464 -39.03 -26.63 -6.30
N ASN A 465 -38.08 -25.70 -6.25
CA ASN A 465 -38.14 -24.55 -5.35
C ASN A 465 -37.93 -23.24 -6.13
N ASN A 466 -38.86 -22.31 -5.95
CA ASN A 466 -38.78 -20.94 -6.48
C ASN A 466 -38.70 -19.88 -5.36
N THR A 467 -38.64 -20.31 -4.10
CA THR A 467 -38.58 -19.43 -2.93
C THR A 467 -37.17 -19.43 -2.35
N ALA A 468 -36.66 -18.24 -2.04
CA ALA A 468 -35.36 -18.11 -1.41
C ALA A 468 -35.49 -18.27 0.11
N PHE A 469 -34.68 -19.13 0.69
CA PHE A 469 -34.63 -19.35 2.14
C PHE A 469 -33.24 -19.05 2.68
N LYS A 470 -33.16 -18.54 3.91
CA LYS A 470 -31.88 -18.41 4.63
C LYS A 470 -31.46 -19.72 5.27
N ARG A 471 -32.42 -20.50 5.78
CA ARG A 471 -32.14 -21.79 6.43
C ARG A 471 -32.74 -22.94 5.65
N TYR A 472 -31.93 -23.96 5.43
CA TYR A 472 -32.32 -25.24 4.87
C TYR A 472 -31.92 -26.35 5.82
N ARG A 473 -32.61 -27.49 5.80
CA ARG A 473 -32.14 -28.69 6.50
C ARG A 473 -32.49 -29.97 5.77
N ILE A 474 -31.63 -30.97 5.95
CA ILE A 474 -31.93 -32.37 5.67
C ILE A 474 -32.46 -32.97 6.98
N TYR A 475 -33.75 -33.27 7.03
CA TYR A 475 -34.45 -33.80 8.20
C TYR A 475 -34.66 -35.31 8.04
N ILE A 476 -33.80 -36.09 8.68
CA ILE A 476 -33.66 -37.54 8.53
C ILE A 476 -34.54 -38.24 9.56
N THR A 477 -35.48 -39.04 9.09
CA THR A 477 -36.37 -39.83 9.96
C THR A 477 -35.86 -41.25 10.15
N LYS A 478 -34.99 -41.75 9.26
CA LYS A 478 -34.47 -43.12 9.33
C LYS A 478 -33.18 -43.31 8.53
N ASN A 479 -32.28 -44.18 8.98
CA ASN A 479 -31.15 -44.66 8.17
C ASN A 479 -31.44 -46.03 7.52
N ALA A 480 -30.47 -46.55 6.77
CA ALA A 480 -30.57 -47.85 6.10
C ALA A 480 -30.30 -49.06 7.03
N GLY A 481 -30.67 -48.94 8.33
CA GLY A 481 -30.75 -50.04 9.28
C GLY A 481 -29.51 -50.26 10.15
N ALA A 482 -28.53 -49.35 10.15
CA ALA A 482 -27.42 -49.42 11.10
C ALA A 482 -27.87 -48.94 12.50
N ALA A 483 -27.45 -49.64 13.55
CA ALA A 483 -27.80 -49.25 14.92
C ALA A 483 -26.89 -48.12 15.45
N ASP A 484 -25.66 -48.03 14.99
CA ASP A 484 -24.63 -47.22 15.62
C ASP A 484 -24.72 -45.72 15.29
N PHE A 485 -24.86 -45.37 14.00
CA PHE A 485 -24.82 -43.98 13.54
C PHE A 485 -25.73 -43.73 12.34
N VAL A 486 -26.03 -42.45 12.14
CA VAL A 486 -26.35 -41.91 10.82
C VAL A 486 -25.14 -41.13 10.31
N THR A 487 -24.79 -41.32 9.05
CA THR A 487 -23.63 -40.67 8.44
C THR A 487 -23.92 -40.04 7.10
N ILE A 488 -23.32 -38.88 6.86
CA ILE A 488 -23.30 -38.23 5.54
C ILE A 488 -21.85 -37.86 5.23
N ALA A 489 -21.31 -38.35 4.11
CA ALA A 489 -19.93 -38.06 3.72
C ALA A 489 -19.82 -36.74 2.97
N LYS A 490 -20.72 -36.53 2.00
CA LYS A 490 -20.77 -35.28 1.23
C LYS A 490 -22.18 -34.85 0.92
N VAL A 491 -22.34 -33.54 0.81
CA VAL A 491 -23.51 -32.87 0.26
C VAL A 491 -23.05 -31.93 -0.84
N GLY A 492 -23.88 -31.71 -1.85
CA GLY A 492 -23.70 -30.65 -2.83
C GLY A 492 -25.03 -29.97 -3.12
N PHE A 493 -24.96 -28.67 -3.44
CA PHE A 493 -26.12 -27.88 -3.82
C PHE A 493 -25.90 -27.21 -5.16
N ASN A 494 -26.95 -27.19 -5.99
CA ASN A 494 -27.08 -26.21 -7.05
C ASN A 494 -28.06 -25.14 -6.58
N TYR A 495 -27.64 -23.87 -6.55
CA TYR A 495 -28.49 -22.79 -6.09
C TYR A 495 -28.28 -21.50 -6.87
N VAL A 496 -29.33 -20.67 -6.85
CA VAL A 496 -29.36 -19.33 -7.42
C VAL A 496 -29.48 -18.33 -6.28
N ILE A 497 -28.74 -17.23 -6.38
CA ILE A 497 -28.80 -16.12 -5.43
C ILE A 497 -30.02 -15.28 -5.80
N ASN A 498 -30.98 -15.13 -4.88
CA ASN A 498 -32.15 -14.28 -5.15
C ASN A 498 -31.78 -12.82 -4.90
N ASP A 499 -31.70 -12.04 -5.97
CA ASP A 499 -31.31 -10.63 -5.97
C ASP A 499 -32.54 -9.71 -5.85
N SER A 500 -33.46 -10.02 -4.94
CA SER A 500 -34.69 -9.24 -4.76
C SER A 500 -34.50 -7.87 -4.08
N ASN A 501 -33.26 -7.35 -4.08
CA ASN A 501 -32.93 -5.97 -3.72
C ASN A 501 -32.72 -5.08 -4.96
N LYS A 502 -33.39 -5.39 -6.07
CA LYS A 502 -33.50 -4.48 -7.21
C LYS A 502 -34.55 -3.41 -6.97
#